data_AF-A0A956IFE8-F1
#
_entry.id   AF-A0A956IFE8-F1
#
_cell.length_a   1.000
_cell.length_b   1.000
_cell.length_c   1.000
_cell.angle_alpha   90.00
_cell.angle_beta   90.00
_cell.angle_gamma   90.00
#
_symmetry.space_group_name_H-M   'P 1'
#
loop_
_entity.id
_entity.type
_entity.pdbx_description
1 polymer ?
#
loop_
_entity_poly.entity_id
_entity_poly.type
_entity_poly.pdbx_seq_one_letter_code
_entity_poly.pdbx_strand_id
1 'polypeptide(L)'
;MTRGRRWPIPFLASLVLGGCTPAKVPPPVVDPAPSAPASAPSPSSPPPHMATPDREVGDWSGEDVDVIREPEAVARLIVDERLFEKDGPPPAPAIDAIHRLGGLRYLAIRSQALTDVTALGGLDRLEVLILDGSSRVSRLPPLRGLPALVHLSLHGTALADLEPLGEAPRLRVLDLGQTAVEDLAPLRKQSALVELSLAGIFAADLTPLTALPALAALDLSHLPAQDYSALHSLPCLRRLVIDFARGFKLTDLPSGPLEVLSARGTGLVDLRPLSQRAALRELWLGHNHELVDLEPLASLKQLQFLDLTATAVTTLDPLIGLPALKRVVLTRTAVDEAEREQFRQARPEVELDDHTTHFASPFGTVDGLFISPGR
;
A
#
# COMPACT_ATOMS: atom_id res chain seq x y z
N MET A 1 -14.56 14.48 -27.76
CA MET A 1 -15.30 13.20 -27.57
C MET A 1 -14.28 12.08 -27.39
N THR A 2 -13.86 11.84 -26.17
CA THR A 2 -13.08 10.66 -25.78
C THR A 2 -13.68 10.19 -24.47
N ARG A 3 -14.25 8.99 -24.48
CA ARG A 3 -14.95 8.38 -23.35
C ARG A 3 -13.94 8.15 -22.23
N GLY A 4 -14.04 8.95 -21.16
CA GLY A 4 -13.29 8.75 -19.94
C GLY A 4 -13.59 7.36 -19.38
N ARG A 5 -12.60 6.47 -19.43
CA ARG A 5 -12.66 5.17 -18.78
C ARG A 5 -12.55 5.42 -17.28
N ARG A 6 -13.72 5.43 -16.63
CA ARG A 6 -13.89 5.30 -15.18
C ARG A 6 -13.28 3.98 -14.74
N TRP A 7 -12.47 3.98 -13.69
CA TRP A 7 -12.00 2.77 -13.01
C TRP A 7 -12.44 2.79 -11.54
N PRO A 8 -12.76 1.61 -10.97
CA PRO A 8 -13.47 1.49 -9.70
C PRO A 8 -12.54 1.66 -8.49
N ILE A 9 -13.16 2.09 -7.38
CA ILE A 9 -12.85 1.88 -5.95
C ILE A 9 -11.53 1.13 -5.66
N PRO A 10 -10.64 1.64 -4.76
CA PRO A 10 -9.47 0.87 -4.35
C PRO A 10 -9.95 -0.44 -3.70
N PHE A 11 -9.65 -1.53 -4.40
CA PHE A 11 -10.03 -2.88 -4.04
C PHE A 11 -9.40 -3.26 -2.70
N LEU A 12 -10.25 -3.47 -1.70
CA LEU A 12 -10.00 -4.55 -0.74
C LEU A 12 -9.95 -5.86 -1.55
N ALA A 13 -8.86 -6.60 -1.36
CA ALA A 13 -8.63 -7.97 -1.84
C ALA A 13 -8.33 -8.17 -3.34
N SER A 14 -7.04 -8.34 -3.66
CA SER A 14 -6.60 -9.47 -4.49
C SER A 14 -5.16 -9.90 -4.18
N LEU A 15 -4.81 -10.06 -2.90
CA LEU A 15 -3.97 -11.20 -2.53
C LEU A 15 -4.94 -12.35 -2.26
N VAL A 16 -5.01 -13.32 -3.17
CA VAL A 16 -5.29 -14.68 -2.75
C VAL A 16 -4.19 -15.00 -1.75
N LEU A 17 -4.52 -14.95 -0.45
CA LEU A 17 -3.68 -15.46 0.61
C LEU A 17 -3.61 -16.98 0.42
N GLY A 18 -2.76 -17.43 -0.52
CA GLY A 18 -2.16 -18.74 -0.41
C GLY A 18 -1.51 -18.80 0.96
N GLY A 19 -1.99 -19.71 1.80
CA GLY A 19 -1.87 -19.64 3.25
C GLY A 19 -0.47 -19.30 3.74
N CYS A 20 -0.33 -18.09 4.27
CA CYS A 20 0.78 -17.74 5.14
C CYS A 20 0.23 -17.72 6.57
N THR A 21 -0.17 -18.89 7.07
CA THR A 21 -0.32 -19.06 8.52
C THR A 21 1.09 -19.17 9.09
N PRO A 22 1.53 -18.29 9.99
CA PRO A 22 2.78 -18.51 10.71
C PRO A 22 2.69 -19.87 11.40
N ALA A 23 3.79 -20.64 11.37
CA ALA A 23 3.85 -21.94 12.04
C ALA A 23 3.33 -21.80 13.47
N LYS A 24 2.26 -22.55 13.77
CA LYS A 24 1.60 -22.56 15.08
C LYS A 24 2.65 -22.90 16.13
N VAL A 25 3.05 -21.93 16.95
CA VAL A 25 3.78 -22.19 18.19
C VAL A 25 2.93 -23.21 18.97
N PRO A 26 3.46 -24.40 19.30
CA PRO A 26 2.65 -25.41 19.99
C PRO A 26 2.19 -24.81 21.34
N PRO A 27 0.92 -24.97 21.71
CA PRO A 27 0.46 -24.52 23.01
C PRO A 27 1.23 -25.27 24.10
N PRO A 28 1.47 -24.65 25.27
CA PRO A 28 2.05 -25.35 26.40
C PRO A 28 1.19 -26.56 26.76
N VAL A 29 1.84 -27.69 27.02
CA VAL A 29 1.21 -28.93 27.47
C VAL A 29 0.49 -28.63 28.79
N VAL A 30 -0.84 -28.68 28.78
CA VAL A 30 -1.67 -28.64 29.99
C VAL A 30 -2.31 -30.01 30.10
N ASP A 31 -2.00 -30.71 31.20
CA ASP A 31 -2.58 -32.00 31.53
C ASP A 31 -4.11 -31.91 31.69
N PRO A 32 -4.86 -32.98 31.33
CA PRO A 32 -6.31 -32.93 31.30
C PRO A 32 -6.92 -33.12 32.69
N ALA A 33 -7.91 -32.30 33.03
CA ALA A 33 -8.83 -32.54 34.15
C ALA A 33 -10.28 -32.66 33.61
N PRO A 34 -11.15 -33.40 34.31
CA PRO A 34 -12.09 -34.32 33.68
C PRO A 34 -13.48 -33.74 33.35
N SER A 35 -14.19 -34.56 32.56
CA SER A 35 -15.45 -34.40 31.84
C SER A 35 -16.69 -33.93 32.63
N ALA A 36 -17.61 -33.33 31.85
CA ALA A 36 -18.93 -32.77 32.17
C ALA A 36 -19.95 -33.71 32.86
N PRO A 37 -21.17 -33.21 33.15
CA PRO A 37 -22.28 -33.60 32.28
C PRO A 37 -23.32 -32.51 31.96
N ALA A 38 -24.22 -32.89 31.04
CA ALA A 38 -25.12 -32.13 30.18
C ALA A 38 -26.44 -31.63 30.80
N SER A 39 -27.15 -30.71 30.11
CA SER A 39 -28.58 -30.81 29.72
C SER A 39 -29.09 -29.56 28.95
N ALA A 40 -29.95 -29.80 27.94
CA ALA A 40 -30.69 -28.86 27.06
C ALA A 40 -32.03 -28.39 27.72
N PRO A 41 -33.03 -27.71 27.07
CA PRO A 41 -33.21 -27.32 25.64
C PRO A 41 -33.82 -25.91 25.35
N SER A 42 -34.06 -25.63 24.05
CA SER A 42 -34.65 -24.46 23.38
C SER A 42 -36.11 -24.10 23.77
N PRO A 43 -36.71 -22.97 23.30
CA PRO A 43 -37.49 -23.02 22.03
C PRO A 43 -37.67 -21.72 21.19
N SER A 44 -38.13 -21.92 19.94
CA SER A 44 -39.17 -21.19 19.16
C SER A 44 -38.98 -19.78 18.56
N SER A 45 -39.15 -19.69 17.24
CA SER A 45 -39.76 -18.58 16.43
C SER A 45 -41.27 -18.90 16.17
N PRO A 46 -42.11 -18.17 15.36
CA PRO A 46 -41.99 -16.93 14.54
C PRO A 46 -43.26 -15.98 14.64
N PRO A 47 -43.88 -15.38 13.56
CA PRO A 47 -43.71 -14.05 12.88
C PRO A 47 -45.06 -13.23 12.81
N PRO A 48 -45.55 -12.46 11.77
CA PRO A 48 -44.99 -11.76 10.57
C PRO A 48 -45.59 -10.34 10.19
N HIS A 49 -45.05 -9.72 9.12
CA HIS A 49 -45.68 -8.93 8.01
C HIS A 49 -46.31 -7.50 8.11
N MET A 50 -46.06 -6.74 7.00
CA MET A 50 -46.86 -5.66 6.33
C MET A 50 -46.85 -4.24 6.94
N ALA A 51 -46.91 -3.10 6.23
CA ALA A 51 -46.98 -2.71 4.82
C ALA A 51 -46.67 -1.19 4.69
N THR A 52 -46.37 -0.72 3.48
CA THR A 52 -46.36 0.70 3.04
C THR A 52 -47.78 1.30 3.01
N PRO A 53 -47.91 2.65 2.88
CA PRO A 53 -48.29 3.19 1.57
C PRO A 53 -47.70 4.57 1.20
N ASP A 54 -48.05 4.96 -0.03
CA ASP A 54 -47.57 6.00 -0.94
C ASP A 54 -48.04 7.46 -0.71
N ARG A 55 -47.38 8.39 -1.45
CA ARG A 55 -47.81 9.71 -2.01
C ARG A 55 -47.92 10.92 -1.05
N GLU A 56 -47.65 12.19 -1.41
CA GLU A 56 -47.29 12.89 -2.66
C GLU A 56 -46.72 14.30 -2.30
N VAL A 57 -45.72 14.76 -3.06
CA VAL A 57 -45.37 16.13 -3.52
C VAL A 57 -45.45 17.34 -2.56
N GLY A 58 -44.29 17.99 -2.38
CA GLY A 58 -44.13 19.38 -1.95
C GLY A 58 -42.80 19.94 -2.48
N ASP A 59 -42.90 20.63 -3.61
CA ASP A 59 -41.90 21.39 -4.37
C ASP A 59 -41.06 22.36 -3.51
N TRP A 60 -39.72 22.25 -3.52
CA TRP A 60 -38.80 23.38 -3.31
C TRP A 60 -37.48 23.15 -4.07
N SER A 61 -37.29 24.00 -5.07
CA SER A 61 -36.11 24.22 -5.89
C SER A 61 -34.84 24.58 -5.10
N GLY A 62 -33.69 24.08 -5.54
CA GLY A 62 -32.39 24.74 -5.32
C GLY A 62 -31.22 23.83 -4.97
N GLU A 63 -30.26 23.77 -5.90
CA GLU A 63 -28.84 23.42 -5.74
C GLU A 63 -28.44 21.93 -5.74
N ASP A 64 -27.90 21.54 -6.91
CA ASP A 64 -27.32 20.23 -7.24
C ASP A 64 -26.10 19.92 -6.35
N VAL A 65 -26.32 19.09 -5.33
CA VAL A 65 -25.29 18.26 -4.73
C VAL A 65 -25.24 16.98 -5.57
N ASP A 66 -24.16 16.77 -6.33
CA ASP A 66 -23.95 15.53 -7.08
C ASP A 66 -23.74 14.35 -6.10
N VAL A 67 -24.85 13.80 -5.62
CA VAL A 67 -24.93 12.57 -4.83
C VAL A 67 -24.69 11.40 -5.77
N ILE A 68 -23.43 10.98 -5.90
CA ILE A 68 -23.08 9.71 -6.54
C ILE A 68 -23.65 8.57 -5.67
N ARG A 69 -24.78 8.01 -6.10
CA ARG A 69 -25.35 6.76 -5.55
C ARG A 69 -24.58 5.55 -6.09
N GLU A 70 -23.75 4.93 -5.25
CA GLU A 70 -23.19 3.59 -5.46
C GLU A 70 -23.82 2.58 -4.48
N PRO A 71 -23.95 1.30 -4.85
CA PRO A 71 -24.92 0.36 -4.29
C PRO A 71 -24.48 -0.21 -2.93
N GLU A 72 -25.43 -0.33 -2.00
CA GLU A 72 -25.27 -0.64 -0.56
C GLU A 72 -24.38 0.37 0.20
N ALA A 73 -25.05 1.38 0.76
CA ALA A 73 -24.48 2.61 1.32
C ALA A 73 -23.39 2.37 2.40
N VAL A 74 -22.14 2.17 1.96
CA VAL A 74 -20.97 2.42 2.81
C VAL A 74 -20.99 3.92 3.11
N ALA A 75 -21.28 4.29 4.36
CA ALA A 75 -21.21 5.68 4.78
C ALA A 75 -19.76 6.17 4.56
N ARG A 76 -19.61 7.01 3.53
CA ARG A 76 -18.37 7.55 2.99
C ARG A 76 -18.42 9.07 3.08
N LEU A 77 -17.36 9.66 3.59
CA LEU A 77 -17.20 11.11 3.59
C LEU A 77 -15.79 11.44 3.07
N ILE A 78 -15.73 12.34 2.09
CA ILE A 78 -14.49 12.85 1.53
C ILE A 78 -14.53 14.37 1.67
N VAL A 79 -13.50 14.94 2.29
CA VAL A 79 -13.32 16.38 2.45
C VAL A 79 -11.96 16.73 1.84
N ASP A 80 -11.93 17.43 0.71
CA ASP A 80 -10.68 17.84 0.05
C ASP A 80 -10.71 19.34 -0.25
N GLU A 81 -9.80 20.09 0.36
CA GLU A 81 -9.66 21.54 0.16
C GLU A 81 -9.39 21.92 -1.31
N ARG A 82 -8.81 21.02 -2.12
CA ARG A 82 -8.54 21.27 -3.55
C ARG A 82 -9.79 21.27 -4.42
N LEU A 83 -10.92 20.76 -3.92
CA LEU A 83 -12.19 20.75 -4.65
C LEU A 83 -12.92 22.11 -4.59
N PHE A 84 -12.45 23.05 -3.77
CA PHE A 84 -13.06 24.37 -3.64
C PHE A 84 -12.35 25.39 -4.55
N GLU A 85 -12.81 25.52 -5.79
CA GLU A 85 -12.43 26.63 -6.65
C GLU A 85 -13.20 27.90 -6.24
N LYS A 86 -12.45 28.96 -5.89
CA LYS A 86 -12.82 30.39 -5.95
C LYS A 86 -13.21 31.13 -4.66
N ASP A 87 -13.76 30.49 -3.63
CA ASP A 87 -14.15 31.20 -2.37
C ASP A 87 -13.22 30.95 -1.16
N GLY A 88 -12.06 30.33 -1.41
CA GLY A 88 -11.18 29.82 -0.35
C GLY A 88 -11.74 28.54 0.27
N PRO A 89 -10.93 27.73 0.97
CA PRO A 89 -11.48 26.61 1.71
C PRO A 89 -12.54 27.17 2.67
N PRO A 90 -13.68 26.47 2.91
CA PRO A 90 -14.43 26.75 4.12
C PRO A 90 -13.41 26.76 5.27
N PRO A 91 -13.57 27.62 6.30
CA PRO A 91 -12.68 27.56 7.45
C PRO A 91 -12.58 26.11 7.95
N ALA A 92 -11.68 25.80 8.87
CA ALA A 92 -11.64 24.47 9.46
C ALA A 92 -12.63 24.26 10.65
N PRO A 93 -13.99 24.41 10.57
CA PRO A 93 -14.87 24.06 11.69
C PRO A 93 -15.76 22.82 11.42
N ALA A 94 -15.46 21.96 10.44
CA ALA A 94 -16.34 20.82 10.11
C ALA A 94 -15.97 19.49 10.79
N ILE A 95 -14.74 19.31 11.28
CA ILE A 95 -14.32 18.05 11.94
C ILE A 95 -14.93 17.89 13.32
N ASP A 96 -15.13 18.98 14.06
CA ASP A 96 -15.66 18.90 15.42
C ASP A 96 -17.01 18.21 15.50
N ALA A 97 -17.82 18.26 14.43
CA ALA A 97 -19.13 17.60 14.36
C ALA A 97 -19.08 16.16 13.83
N ILE A 98 -17.92 15.67 13.37
CA ILE A 98 -17.80 14.39 12.66
C ILE A 98 -18.13 13.19 13.53
N HIS A 99 -17.91 13.30 14.85
CA HIS A 99 -18.33 12.31 15.86
C HIS A 99 -19.83 12.00 15.81
N ARG A 100 -20.67 12.89 15.25
CA ARG A 100 -22.12 12.68 15.08
C ARG A 100 -22.45 11.72 13.95
N LEU A 101 -21.51 11.45 13.05
CA LEU A 101 -21.65 10.54 11.92
C LEU A 101 -21.27 9.10 12.33
N GLY A 102 -21.89 8.56 13.38
CA GLY A 102 -21.54 7.25 13.95
C GLY A 102 -21.74 6.04 13.00
N GLY A 103 -22.34 6.25 11.83
CA GLY A 103 -22.45 5.24 10.77
C GLY A 103 -21.24 5.15 9.85
N LEU A 104 -20.30 6.10 9.93
CA LEU A 104 -19.21 6.27 8.97
C LEU A 104 -18.26 5.07 8.96
N ARG A 105 -17.99 4.54 7.76
CA ARG A 105 -17.05 3.42 7.54
C ARG A 105 -15.78 3.87 6.83
N TYR A 106 -15.87 4.96 6.08
CA TYR A 106 -14.76 5.51 5.31
C TYR A 106 -14.74 7.02 5.45
N LEU A 107 -13.57 7.54 5.84
CA LEU A 107 -13.32 8.96 5.96
C LEU A 107 -12.00 9.31 5.29
N ALA A 108 -12.06 10.21 4.31
CA ALA A 108 -10.87 10.84 3.74
C ALA A 108 -10.93 12.34 3.97
N ILE A 109 -9.89 12.91 4.58
CA ILE A 109 -9.76 14.34 4.79
C ILE A 109 -8.38 14.79 4.29
N ARG A 110 -8.38 15.76 3.38
CA ARG A 110 -7.19 16.47 2.94
C ARG A 110 -7.38 17.95 3.21
N SER A 111 -6.73 18.42 4.26
CA SER A 111 -6.79 19.82 4.67
C SER A 111 -5.46 20.30 5.22
N GLN A 112 -4.94 21.40 4.68
CA GLN A 112 -3.73 22.05 5.19
C GLN A 112 -3.98 22.79 6.51
N ALA A 113 -5.25 23.06 6.84
CA ALA A 113 -5.64 23.69 8.10
C ALA A 113 -5.88 22.68 9.23
N LEU A 114 -6.04 21.39 8.92
CA LEU A 114 -6.31 20.34 9.90
C LEU A 114 -5.10 20.11 10.82
N THR A 115 -5.26 20.44 12.10
CA THR A 115 -4.26 20.24 13.15
C THR A 115 -4.71 19.22 14.20
N ASP A 116 -6.00 19.20 14.53
CA ASP A 116 -6.59 18.38 15.58
C ASP A 116 -7.59 17.37 15.00
N VAL A 117 -7.36 16.11 15.35
CA VAL A 117 -8.16 14.95 14.92
C VAL A 117 -8.82 14.24 16.11
N THR A 118 -8.84 14.88 17.30
CA THR A 118 -9.50 14.34 18.49
C THR A 118 -10.99 14.08 18.30
N ALA A 119 -11.67 14.88 17.48
CA ALA A 119 -13.08 14.70 17.15
C ALA A 119 -13.39 13.40 16.35
N LEU A 120 -12.37 12.69 15.86
CA LEU A 120 -12.53 11.36 15.27
C LEU A 120 -12.84 10.27 16.32
N GLY A 121 -12.61 10.55 17.60
CA GLY A 121 -12.91 9.60 18.67
C GLY A 121 -14.38 9.20 18.72
N GLY A 122 -14.66 7.89 18.84
CA GLY A 122 -16.01 7.35 18.95
C GLY A 122 -16.66 6.99 17.60
N LEU A 123 -15.92 7.04 16.50
CA LEU A 123 -16.37 6.51 15.21
C LEU A 123 -16.21 4.97 15.17
N ASP A 124 -17.05 4.27 15.92
CA ASP A 124 -16.94 2.83 16.20
C ASP A 124 -16.97 1.93 14.95
N ARG A 125 -17.50 2.42 13.83
CA ARG A 125 -17.65 1.69 12.56
C ARG A 125 -16.61 2.09 11.51
N LEU A 126 -15.71 3.02 11.82
CA LEU A 126 -14.74 3.52 10.86
C LEU A 126 -13.71 2.43 10.56
N GLU A 127 -13.69 1.99 9.31
CA GLU A 127 -12.77 0.95 8.81
C GLU A 127 -11.57 1.56 8.09
N VAL A 128 -11.79 2.71 7.43
CA VAL A 128 -10.78 3.40 6.62
C VAL A 128 -10.70 4.87 7.02
N LEU A 129 -9.50 5.30 7.40
CA LEU A 129 -9.18 6.70 7.67
C LEU A 129 -7.99 7.13 6.80
N ILE A 130 -8.18 8.17 6.00
CA ILE A 130 -7.16 8.76 5.14
C ILE A 130 -7.03 10.23 5.50
N LEU A 131 -5.84 10.67 5.92
CA LEU A 131 -5.54 12.06 6.24
C LEU A 131 -4.45 12.66 5.33
N ASP A 132 -4.24 12.06 4.16
CA ASP A 132 -3.11 12.35 3.29
C ASP A 132 -3.00 13.81 2.90
N GLY A 133 -1.78 14.34 3.02
CA GLY A 133 -1.44 15.72 2.74
C GLY A 133 -1.94 16.70 3.80
N SER A 134 -2.57 16.26 4.89
CA SER A 134 -2.92 17.12 6.03
C SER A 134 -1.67 17.42 6.86
N SER A 135 -0.80 18.26 6.30
CA SER A 135 0.58 18.48 6.72
C SER A 135 0.76 19.00 8.15
N ARG A 136 -0.31 19.47 8.80
CA ARG A 136 -0.27 19.97 10.18
C ARG A 136 -0.76 18.97 11.23
N VAL A 137 -1.29 17.82 10.81
CA VAL A 137 -1.62 16.72 11.71
C VAL A 137 -0.32 16.13 12.24
N SER A 138 -0.05 16.30 13.53
CA SER A 138 1.19 15.85 14.18
C SER A 138 0.96 14.84 15.31
N ARG A 139 -0.29 14.62 15.70
CA ARG A 139 -0.68 13.67 16.75
C ARG A 139 -1.96 12.96 16.35
N LEU A 140 -2.03 11.67 16.66
CA LEU A 140 -3.27 10.90 16.59
C LEU A 140 -3.98 10.95 17.95
N PRO A 141 -5.32 10.92 17.97
CA PRO A 141 -6.03 10.63 19.20
C PRO A 141 -5.79 9.16 19.62
N PRO A 142 -6.16 8.79 20.85
CA PRO A 142 -6.21 7.38 21.24
C PRO A 142 -7.05 6.56 20.26
N LEU A 143 -6.42 5.63 19.53
CA LEU A 143 -7.09 4.86 18.49
C LEU A 143 -8.00 3.76 19.04
N ARG A 144 -7.99 3.51 20.36
CA ARG A 144 -8.99 2.64 21.01
C ARG A 144 -10.44 3.06 20.73
N GLY A 145 -10.67 4.34 20.39
CA GLY A 145 -11.96 4.87 19.98
C GLY A 145 -12.34 4.60 18.51
N LEU A 146 -11.50 3.87 17.77
CA LEU A 146 -11.71 3.44 16.37
C LEU A 146 -11.53 1.91 16.24
N PRO A 147 -12.33 1.10 16.97
CA PRO A 147 -12.11 -0.36 17.09
C PRO A 147 -12.28 -1.15 15.79
N ALA A 148 -12.90 -0.57 14.77
CA ALA A 148 -13.08 -1.17 13.45
C ALA A 148 -11.98 -0.81 12.44
N LEU A 149 -11.01 0.03 12.82
CA LEU A 149 -10.02 0.57 11.88
C LEU A 149 -9.11 -0.53 11.33
N VAL A 150 -9.09 -0.65 10.01
CA VAL A 150 -8.36 -1.66 9.24
C VAL A 150 -7.33 -0.99 8.33
N HIS A 151 -7.63 0.21 7.84
CA HIS A 151 -6.76 0.97 6.95
C HIS A 151 -6.56 2.38 7.51
N LEU A 152 -5.29 2.78 7.66
CA LEU A 152 -4.89 4.11 8.08
C LEU A 152 -3.83 4.67 7.14
N SER A 153 -4.14 5.80 6.50
CA SER A 153 -3.18 6.53 5.66
C SER A 153 -2.95 7.91 6.22
N LEU A 154 -1.68 8.23 6.49
CA LEU A 154 -1.20 9.47 7.09
C LEU A 154 -0.10 10.09 6.24
N HIS A 155 -0.11 9.80 4.94
CA HIS A 155 0.95 10.20 4.02
C HIS A 155 1.10 11.73 4.00
N GLY A 156 2.32 12.24 4.14
CA GLY A 156 2.58 13.69 4.08
C GLY A 156 1.92 14.48 5.23
N THR A 157 1.69 13.84 6.37
CA THR A 157 1.34 14.51 7.65
C THR A 157 2.62 14.80 8.47
N ALA A 158 2.52 15.61 9.52
CA ALA A 158 3.64 15.89 10.44
C ALA A 158 3.70 14.91 11.62
N LEU A 159 3.13 13.71 11.49
CA LEU A 159 3.14 12.71 12.56
C LEU A 159 4.57 12.24 12.86
N ALA A 160 4.92 12.18 14.14
CA ALA A 160 6.18 11.61 14.61
C ALA A 160 5.98 10.48 15.63
N ASP A 161 4.93 10.57 16.45
CA ASP A 161 4.61 9.61 17.50
C ASP A 161 3.66 8.52 17.00
N LEU A 162 4.11 7.26 17.08
CA LEU A 162 3.35 6.07 16.69
C LEU A 162 2.70 5.34 17.87
N GLU A 163 2.88 5.77 19.11
CA GLU A 163 2.35 5.07 20.29
C GLU A 163 0.83 4.80 20.22
N PRO A 164 -0.02 5.72 19.70
CA PRO A 164 -1.45 5.46 19.53
C PRO A 164 -1.79 4.28 18.61
N LEU A 165 -0.90 3.92 17.68
CA LEU A 165 -1.10 2.74 16.82
C LEU A 165 -1.21 1.45 17.63
N GLY A 166 -0.58 1.38 18.80
CA GLY A 166 -0.65 0.21 19.70
C GLY A 166 -2.06 -0.12 20.17
N GLU A 167 -2.98 0.85 20.08
CA GLU A 167 -4.39 0.70 20.46
C GLU A 167 -5.29 0.19 19.30
N ALA A 168 -4.74 0.00 18.08
CA ALA A 168 -5.47 -0.41 16.88
C ALA A 168 -5.04 -1.82 16.38
N PRO A 169 -5.40 -2.91 17.08
CA PRO A 169 -4.89 -4.26 16.78
C PRO A 169 -5.40 -4.88 15.47
N ARG A 170 -6.44 -4.28 14.85
CA ARG A 170 -7.02 -4.77 13.59
C ARG A 170 -6.40 -4.14 12.35
N LEU A 171 -5.45 -3.23 12.52
CA LEU A 171 -4.84 -2.52 11.41
C LEU A 171 -4.13 -3.51 10.47
N ARG A 172 -4.50 -3.47 9.19
CA ARG A 172 -3.95 -4.31 8.12
C ARG A 172 -3.10 -3.52 7.15
N VAL A 173 -3.47 -2.26 6.91
CA VAL A 173 -2.82 -1.37 5.95
C VAL A 173 -2.46 -0.08 6.67
N LEU A 174 -1.19 0.31 6.58
CA LEU A 174 -0.67 1.51 7.18
C LEU A 174 0.26 2.24 6.19
N ASP A 175 -0.06 3.49 5.87
CA ASP A 175 0.83 4.38 5.12
C ASP A 175 1.28 5.53 6.02
N LEU A 176 2.59 5.59 6.26
CA LEU A 176 3.28 6.64 7.01
C LEU A 176 4.28 7.40 6.13
N GLY A 177 4.20 7.27 4.79
CA GLY A 177 5.13 7.91 3.89
C GLY A 177 5.17 9.43 4.08
N GLN A 178 6.36 10.03 3.93
CA GLN A 178 6.57 11.48 4.07
C GLN A 178 6.09 12.05 5.42
N THR A 179 6.16 11.26 6.50
CA THR A 179 5.94 11.75 7.87
C THR A 179 7.24 12.01 8.62
N ALA A 180 7.15 12.57 9.83
CA ALA A 180 8.29 12.89 10.69
C ALA A 180 8.66 11.72 11.64
N VAL A 181 8.26 10.49 11.32
CA VAL A 181 8.52 9.30 12.13
C VAL A 181 10.00 8.93 12.10
N GLU A 182 10.59 8.78 13.28
CA GLU A 182 11.95 8.29 13.48
C GLU A 182 11.99 6.95 14.25
N ASP A 183 11.09 6.77 15.21
CA ASP A 183 11.03 5.56 16.04
C ASP A 183 9.90 4.61 15.57
N LEU A 184 10.29 3.42 15.14
CA LEU A 184 9.38 2.36 14.71
C LEU A 184 9.03 1.38 15.84
N ALA A 185 9.57 1.53 17.05
CA ALA A 185 9.32 0.60 18.15
C ALA A 185 7.82 0.35 18.43
N PRO A 186 6.92 1.35 18.35
CA PRO A 186 5.50 1.11 18.54
C PRO A 186 4.89 0.14 17.53
N LEU A 187 5.49 -0.02 16.34
CA LEU A 187 5.04 -0.95 15.29
C LEU A 187 5.11 -2.44 15.72
N ARG A 188 5.84 -2.76 16.80
CA ARG A 188 5.91 -4.14 17.32
C ARG A 188 4.57 -4.68 17.80
N LYS A 189 3.59 -3.81 18.07
CA LYS A 189 2.25 -4.19 18.56
C LYS A 189 1.29 -4.57 17.42
N GLN A 190 1.65 -4.32 16.15
CA GLN A 190 0.77 -4.43 14.99
C GLN A 190 1.08 -5.70 14.18
N SER A 191 1.14 -6.85 14.86
CA SER A 191 1.44 -8.15 14.25
C SER A 191 0.50 -8.57 13.12
N ALA A 192 -0.67 -7.92 13.01
CA ALA A 192 -1.63 -8.11 11.94
C ALA A 192 -1.29 -7.34 10.66
N LEU A 193 -0.37 -6.38 10.62
CA LEU A 193 -0.10 -5.59 9.39
C LEU A 193 0.25 -6.48 8.20
N VAL A 194 -0.32 -6.16 7.04
CA VAL A 194 -0.07 -6.83 5.75
C VAL A 194 0.56 -5.88 4.74
N GLU A 195 0.21 -4.60 4.77
CA GLU A 195 0.82 -3.59 3.91
C GLU A 195 1.30 -2.43 4.78
N LEU A 196 2.57 -2.04 4.58
CA LEU A 196 3.21 -0.95 5.29
C LEU A 196 4.02 -0.10 4.32
N SER A 197 3.77 1.21 4.32
CA SER A 197 4.61 2.19 3.62
C SER A 197 5.29 3.08 4.64
N LEU A 198 6.62 3.15 4.56
CA LEU A 198 7.50 4.03 5.33
C LEU A 198 8.26 4.98 4.39
N ALA A 199 7.78 5.20 3.17
CA ALA A 199 8.54 5.90 2.13
C ALA A 199 8.94 7.33 2.55
N GLY A 200 10.23 7.58 2.69
CA GLY A 200 10.81 8.89 3.03
C GLY A 200 10.42 9.42 4.41
N ILE A 201 10.28 8.53 5.39
CA ILE A 201 10.40 8.91 6.80
C ILE A 201 11.88 8.98 7.23
N PHE A 202 12.14 9.30 8.48
CA PHE A 202 13.49 9.52 9.02
C PHE A 202 14.03 8.36 9.86
N ALA A 203 13.31 7.23 9.92
CA ALA A 203 13.73 6.06 10.68
C ALA A 203 15.00 5.40 10.12
N ALA A 204 15.98 5.18 11.00
CA ALA A 204 17.23 4.49 10.69
C ALA A 204 17.27 3.04 11.20
N ASP A 205 16.56 2.73 12.29
CA ASP A 205 16.47 1.38 12.85
C ASP A 205 15.22 0.65 12.34
N LEU A 206 15.44 -0.41 11.55
CA LEU A 206 14.39 -1.26 11.00
C LEU A 206 14.10 -2.51 11.84
N THR A 207 14.81 -2.72 12.95
CA THR A 207 14.63 -3.88 13.84
C THR A 207 13.17 -4.12 14.26
N PRO A 208 12.34 -3.09 14.54
CA PRO A 208 10.93 -3.29 14.87
C PRO A 208 10.11 -4.05 13.81
N LEU A 209 10.52 -4.02 12.53
CA LEU A 209 9.82 -4.74 11.45
C LEU A 209 9.88 -6.27 11.62
N THR A 210 10.85 -6.79 12.37
CA THR A 210 10.95 -8.23 12.66
C THR A 210 9.74 -8.78 13.44
N ALA A 211 8.96 -7.91 14.09
CA ALA A 211 7.73 -8.25 14.79
C ALA A 211 6.48 -8.28 13.88
N LEU A 212 6.64 -8.12 12.57
CA LEU A 212 5.56 -8.01 11.59
C LEU A 212 5.54 -9.19 10.58
N PRO A 213 5.35 -10.45 11.04
CA PRO A 213 5.52 -11.63 10.21
C PRO A 213 4.48 -11.77 9.09
N ALA A 214 3.36 -11.05 9.19
CA ALA A 214 2.27 -11.08 8.21
C ALA A 214 2.47 -10.11 7.04
N LEU A 215 3.52 -9.27 7.05
CA LEU A 215 3.75 -8.30 5.97
C LEU A 215 3.91 -9.00 4.62
N ALA A 216 3.07 -8.57 3.68
CA ALA A 216 3.05 -9.03 2.30
C ALA A 216 3.54 -7.94 1.32
N ALA A 217 3.39 -6.67 1.69
CA ALA A 217 3.86 -5.52 0.93
C ALA A 217 4.56 -4.50 1.85
N LEU A 218 5.76 -4.08 1.47
CA LEU A 218 6.57 -3.12 2.24
C LEU A 218 7.24 -2.07 1.34
N ASP A 219 7.08 -0.79 1.67
CA ASP A 219 7.80 0.33 1.05
C ASP A 219 8.80 0.93 2.05
N LEU A 220 10.08 0.87 1.71
CA LEU A 220 11.22 1.44 2.46
C LEU A 220 11.98 2.49 1.65
N SER A 221 11.34 3.06 0.63
CA SER A 221 12.00 4.01 -0.27
C SER A 221 12.47 5.25 0.47
N HIS A 222 13.59 5.83 0.06
CA HIS A 222 14.13 7.08 0.59
C HIS A 222 14.40 7.10 2.11
N LEU A 223 14.61 5.94 2.73
CA LEU A 223 15.01 5.87 4.14
C LEU A 223 16.50 6.17 4.34
N PRO A 224 16.89 6.77 5.48
CA PRO A 224 18.29 6.94 5.85
C PRO A 224 18.94 5.63 6.37
N ALA A 225 18.16 4.59 6.59
CA ALA A 225 18.61 3.28 7.08
C ALA A 225 19.78 2.72 6.26
N GLN A 226 20.71 2.05 6.94
CA GLN A 226 21.88 1.40 6.31
C GLN A 226 21.90 -0.12 6.54
N ASP A 227 21.09 -0.60 7.48
CA ASP A 227 20.96 -2.03 7.80
C ASP A 227 19.55 -2.50 7.45
N TYR A 228 19.48 -3.42 6.49
CA TYR A 228 18.25 -4.01 5.99
C TYR A 228 18.07 -5.47 6.42
N SER A 229 18.91 -5.98 7.33
CA SER A 229 18.85 -7.37 7.82
C SER A 229 17.51 -7.75 8.46
N ALA A 230 16.75 -6.78 8.97
CA ALA A 230 15.39 -6.99 9.47
C ALA A 230 14.47 -7.65 8.42
N LEU A 231 14.71 -7.42 7.13
CA LEU A 231 13.95 -8.01 6.02
C LEU A 231 14.04 -9.54 6.00
N HIS A 232 15.13 -10.15 6.48
CA HIS A 232 15.25 -11.63 6.56
C HIS A 232 14.14 -12.27 7.39
N SER A 233 13.54 -11.51 8.32
CA SER A 233 12.48 -11.96 9.23
C SER A 233 11.05 -11.79 8.67
N LEU A 234 10.90 -11.44 7.38
CA LEU A 234 9.61 -11.21 6.72
C LEU A 234 9.27 -12.34 5.73
N PRO A 235 8.78 -13.50 6.20
CA PRO A 235 8.63 -14.70 5.36
C PRO A 235 7.52 -14.59 4.31
N CYS A 236 6.53 -13.73 4.53
CA CYS A 236 5.37 -13.59 3.65
C CYS A 236 5.48 -12.41 2.67
N LEU A 237 6.63 -11.73 2.62
CA LEU A 237 6.81 -10.56 1.78
C LEU A 237 6.80 -10.94 0.29
N ARG A 238 5.83 -10.40 -0.46
CA ARG A 238 5.65 -10.62 -1.90
C ARG A 238 5.95 -9.38 -2.72
N ARG A 239 5.78 -8.19 -2.14
CA ARG A 239 6.12 -6.91 -2.78
C ARG A 239 7.05 -6.10 -1.90
N LEU A 240 8.18 -5.67 -2.45
CA LEU A 240 9.15 -4.82 -1.79
C LEU A 240 9.50 -3.65 -2.71
N VAL A 241 9.33 -2.44 -2.20
CA VAL A 241 9.83 -1.22 -2.83
C VAL A 241 10.88 -0.63 -1.89
N ILE A 242 12.07 -0.41 -2.39
CA ILE A 242 13.23 0.03 -1.62
C ILE A 242 14.04 1.03 -2.45
N ASP A 243 13.34 1.95 -3.11
CA ASP A 243 13.95 2.87 -4.05
C ASP A 243 14.78 3.92 -3.31
N PHE A 244 15.94 4.26 -3.87
CA PHE A 244 16.87 5.26 -3.34
C PHE A 244 17.31 4.97 -1.89
N ALA A 245 17.22 3.72 -1.47
CA ALA A 245 17.67 3.21 -0.20
C ALA A 245 19.18 2.95 -0.22
N ARG A 246 19.96 3.89 0.33
CA ARG A 246 21.42 3.77 0.36
C ARG A 246 21.84 2.62 1.26
N GLY A 247 22.80 1.82 0.82
CA GLY A 247 23.35 0.71 1.60
C GLY A 247 22.58 -0.61 1.45
N PHE A 248 21.41 -0.60 0.78
CA PHE A 248 20.66 -1.83 0.49
C PHE A 248 21.47 -2.78 -0.38
N LYS A 249 21.50 -4.06 0.01
CA LYS A 249 22.10 -5.14 -0.77
C LYS A 249 21.06 -6.21 -1.05
N LEU A 250 21.14 -6.83 -2.23
CA LEU A 250 20.22 -7.93 -2.57
C LEU A 250 20.38 -9.16 -1.65
N THR A 251 21.47 -9.28 -0.91
CA THR A 251 21.65 -10.29 0.15
C THR A 251 20.72 -10.08 1.34
N ASP A 252 20.17 -8.88 1.51
CA ASP A 252 19.25 -8.53 2.60
C ASP A 252 17.80 -8.90 2.26
N LEU A 253 17.53 -9.40 1.06
CA LEU A 253 16.19 -9.79 0.65
C LEU A 253 15.61 -10.90 1.56
N PRO A 254 14.28 -10.87 1.83
CA PRO A 254 13.61 -11.90 2.62
C PRO A 254 13.69 -13.27 1.95
N SER A 255 13.62 -14.37 2.70
CA SER A 255 13.58 -15.73 2.13
C SER A 255 12.28 -16.02 1.36
N GLY A 256 11.20 -15.27 1.62
CA GLY A 256 9.89 -15.44 1.00
C GLY A 256 9.85 -15.30 -0.52
N PRO A 257 8.76 -15.77 -1.18
CA PRO A 257 8.60 -15.76 -2.63
C PRO A 257 8.27 -14.36 -3.13
N LEU A 258 9.28 -13.50 -3.22
CA LEU A 258 9.13 -12.14 -3.70
C LEU A 258 8.71 -12.13 -5.18
N GLU A 259 7.63 -11.42 -5.48
CA GLU A 259 7.04 -11.34 -6.83
C GLU A 259 7.30 -9.98 -7.48
N VAL A 260 7.36 -8.93 -6.66
CA VAL A 260 7.62 -7.57 -7.12
C VAL A 260 8.75 -6.98 -6.30
N LEU A 261 9.80 -6.54 -6.98
CA LEU A 261 10.92 -5.82 -6.40
C LEU A 261 11.15 -4.53 -7.17
N SER A 262 11.08 -3.40 -6.46
CA SER A 262 11.63 -2.13 -6.94
C SER A 262 12.82 -1.76 -6.08
N ALA A 263 13.98 -1.64 -6.71
CA ALA A 263 15.25 -1.25 -6.11
C ALA A 263 15.93 -0.21 -7.00
N ARG A 264 15.16 0.83 -7.35
CA ARG A 264 15.65 1.91 -8.22
C ARG A 264 16.65 2.77 -7.46
N GLY A 265 17.75 3.15 -8.08
CA GLY A 265 18.69 4.11 -7.49
C GLY A 265 19.32 3.66 -6.16
N THR A 266 19.41 2.35 -5.91
CA THR A 266 20.05 1.79 -4.71
C THR A 266 21.55 1.57 -4.88
N GLY A 267 22.09 1.76 -6.08
CA GLY A 267 23.50 1.56 -6.40
C GLY A 267 23.84 0.08 -6.66
N LEU A 268 22.89 -0.70 -7.17
CA LEU A 268 23.12 -2.09 -7.50
C LEU A 268 24.05 -2.22 -8.71
N VAL A 269 25.02 -3.13 -8.58
CA VAL A 269 25.96 -3.50 -9.64
C VAL A 269 25.89 -5.00 -9.93
N ASP A 270 25.66 -5.81 -8.89
CA ASP A 270 25.63 -7.27 -8.98
C ASP A 270 24.22 -7.81 -8.73
N LEU A 271 23.66 -8.50 -9.73
CA LEU A 271 22.32 -9.10 -9.66
C LEU A 271 22.33 -10.60 -9.33
N ARG A 272 23.50 -11.23 -9.12
CA ARG A 272 23.60 -12.68 -8.83
C ARG A 272 22.66 -13.18 -7.74
N PRO A 273 22.41 -12.44 -6.63
CA PRO A 273 21.45 -12.89 -5.62
C PRO A 273 20.00 -13.03 -6.13
N LEU A 274 19.63 -12.37 -7.24
CA LEU A 274 18.31 -12.51 -7.85
C LEU A 274 18.12 -13.85 -8.57
N SER A 275 19.18 -14.55 -8.97
CA SER A 275 19.10 -15.77 -9.79
C SER A 275 18.23 -16.88 -9.17
N GLN A 276 18.05 -16.90 -7.85
CA GLN A 276 17.24 -17.88 -7.11
C GLN A 276 15.81 -17.39 -6.81
N ARG A 277 15.44 -16.19 -7.25
CA ARG A 277 14.16 -15.54 -6.93
C ARG A 277 13.12 -15.86 -7.99
N ALA A 278 12.87 -17.15 -8.21
CA ALA A 278 12.04 -17.68 -9.30
C ALA A 278 10.58 -17.20 -9.32
N ALA A 279 10.09 -16.63 -8.22
CA ALA A 279 8.75 -16.05 -8.12
C ALA A 279 8.65 -14.61 -8.68
N LEU A 280 9.77 -13.93 -8.96
CA LEU A 280 9.77 -12.56 -9.46
C LEU A 280 9.05 -12.44 -10.80
N ARG A 281 8.15 -11.47 -10.86
CA ARG A 281 7.31 -11.11 -12.01
C ARG A 281 7.58 -9.69 -12.47
N GLU A 282 7.86 -8.79 -11.53
CA GLU A 282 8.11 -7.38 -11.83
C GLU A 282 9.39 -6.94 -11.12
N LEU A 283 10.31 -6.37 -11.90
CA LEU A 283 11.62 -5.96 -11.43
C LEU A 283 11.94 -4.55 -11.92
N TRP A 284 12.12 -3.63 -10.99
CA TRP A 284 12.46 -2.23 -11.29
C TRP A 284 13.87 -1.93 -10.82
N LEU A 285 14.80 -1.80 -11.77
CA LEU A 285 16.22 -1.56 -11.54
C LEU A 285 16.69 -0.20 -12.07
N GLY A 286 15.75 0.67 -12.43
CA GLY A 286 16.08 1.98 -12.96
C GLY A 286 17.00 2.79 -12.05
N HIS A 287 17.78 3.72 -12.61
CA HIS A 287 18.73 4.58 -11.91
C HIS A 287 19.88 3.85 -11.19
N ASN A 288 20.13 2.58 -11.50
CA ASN A 288 21.37 1.89 -11.11
C ASN A 288 22.43 2.09 -12.20
N HIS A 289 23.09 3.24 -12.18
CA HIS A 289 23.97 3.71 -13.28
C HIS A 289 25.21 2.83 -13.55
N GLU A 290 25.62 2.01 -12.60
CA GLU A 290 26.76 1.09 -12.73
C GLU A 290 26.33 -0.35 -13.10
N LEU A 291 25.01 -0.60 -13.21
CA LEU A 291 24.50 -1.91 -13.58
C LEU A 291 24.69 -2.15 -15.08
N VAL A 292 25.43 -3.21 -15.41
CA VAL A 292 25.73 -3.62 -16.80
C VAL A 292 25.28 -5.05 -17.07
N ASP A 293 25.52 -5.97 -16.12
CA ASP A 293 25.32 -7.40 -16.32
C ASP A 293 23.89 -7.85 -16.02
N LEU A 294 23.23 -8.44 -17.04
CA LEU A 294 21.89 -9.01 -16.95
C LEU A 294 21.88 -10.54 -16.92
N GLU A 295 23.02 -11.22 -17.05
CA GLU A 295 23.12 -12.69 -17.04
C GLU A 295 22.41 -13.33 -15.83
N PRO A 296 22.50 -12.76 -14.61
CA PRO A 296 21.78 -13.30 -13.45
C PRO A 296 20.24 -13.37 -13.60
N LEU A 297 19.65 -12.60 -14.52
CA LEU A 297 18.21 -12.56 -14.74
C LEU A 297 17.72 -13.71 -15.64
N ALA A 298 18.59 -14.39 -16.37
CA ALA A 298 18.23 -15.43 -17.36
C ALA A 298 17.46 -16.63 -16.75
N SER A 299 17.57 -16.84 -15.44
CA SER A 299 16.84 -17.88 -14.70
C SER A 299 15.42 -17.49 -14.29
N LEU A 300 15.03 -16.20 -14.37
CA LEU A 300 13.77 -15.68 -13.86
C LEU A 300 12.59 -15.95 -14.80
N LYS A 301 12.19 -17.22 -14.92
CA LYS A 301 11.20 -17.67 -15.91
C LYS A 301 9.80 -17.07 -15.76
N GLN A 302 9.48 -16.48 -14.61
CA GLN A 302 8.21 -15.81 -14.33
C GLN A 302 8.26 -14.29 -14.55
N LEU A 303 9.42 -13.72 -14.87
CA LEU A 303 9.60 -12.28 -15.05
C LEU A 303 8.77 -11.80 -16.26
N GLN A 304 7.90 -10.83 -16.02
CA GLN A 304 6.97 -10.27 -17.00
C GLN A 304 7.33 -8.83 -17.34
N PHE A 305 7.80 -8.07 -16.36
CA PHE A 305 8.15 -6.67 -16.49
C PHE A 305 9.56 -6.42 -15.94
N LEU A 306 10.36 -5.69 -16.72
CA LEU A 306 11.70 -5.26 -16.33
C LEU A 306 11.92 -3.78 -16.68
N ASP A 307 12.21 -2.95 -15.68
CA ASP A 307 12.64 -1.56 -15.89
C ASP A 307 14.15 -1.41 -15.71
N LEU A 308 14.84 -1.00 -16.78
CA LEU A 308 16.29 -0.75 -16.83
C LEU A 308 16.61 0.73 -17.05
N THR A 309 15.65 1.63 -16.82
CA THR A 309 15.80 3.07 -17.07
C THR A 309 17.09 3.61 -16.47
N ALA A 310 17.91 4.32 -17.25
CA ALA A 310 19.14 4.94 -16.75
C ALA A 310 20.15 3.96 -16.10
N THR A 311 20.28 2.76 -16.65
CA THR A 311 21.36 1.80 -16.33
C THR A 311 22.46 1.82 -17.41
N ALA A 312 23.59 1.16 -17.18
CA ALA A 312 24.70 1.06 -18.13
C ALA A 312 24.65 -0.24 -18.97
N VAL A 313 23.50 -0.92 -19.00
CA VAL A 313 23.28 -2.10 -19.83
C VAL A 313 23.45 -1.75 -21.31
N THR A 314 24.17 -2.61 -22.03
CA THR A 314 24.43 -2.49 -23.47
C THR A 314 23.80 -3.60 -24.31
N THR A 315 23.49 -4.75 -23.70
CA THR A 315 22.93 -5.93 -24.39
C THR A 315 21.70 -6.49 -23.67
N LEU A 316 20.80 -7.09 -24.43
CA LEU A 316 19.57 -7.73 -23.98
C LEU A 316 19.58 -9.26 -24.15
N ASP A 317 20.69 -9.83 -24.63
CA ASP A 317 20.83 -11.27 -24.89
C ASP A 317 20.33 -12.17 -23.74
N PRO A 318 20.65 -11.89 -22.45
CA PRO A 318 20.17 -12.71 -21.33
C PRO A 318 18.63 -12.77 -21.18
N LEU A 319 17.91 -11.81 -21.77
CA LEU A 319 16.45 -11.71 -21.69
C LEU A 319 15.74 -12.52 -22.77
N ILE A 320 16.44 -12.93 -23.85
CA ILE A 320 15.85 -13.68 -24.97
C ILE A 320 15.21 -14.99 -24.49
N GLY A 321 15.82 -15.66 -23.50
CA GLY A 321 15.34 -16.93 -22.95
C GLY A 321 14.24 -16.82 -21.86
N LEU A 322 13.63 -15.65 -21.65
CA LEU A 322 12.61 -15.43 -20.62
C LEU A 322 11.19 -15.57 -21.18
N PRO A 323 10.48 -16.70 -20.93
CA PRO A 323 9.26 -17.05 -21.64
C PRO A 323 8.04 -16.21 -21.23
N ALA A 324 8.04 -15.64 -20.02
CA ALA A 324 6.92 -14.84 -19.51
C ALA A 324 7.11 -13.33 -19.71
N LEU A 325 8.26 -12.89 -20.26
CA LEU A 325 8.60 -11.48 -20.42
C LEU A 325 7.63 -10.84 -21.39
N LYS A 326 7.07 -9.70 -21.01
CA LYS A 326 6.08 -8.95 -21.80
C LYS A 326 6.56 -7.54 -22.12
N ARG A 327 7.31 -6.92 -21.20
CA ARG A 327 7.73 -5.53 -21.36
C ARG A 327 9.09 -5.28 -20.73
N VAL A 328 9.91 -4.51 -21.45
CA VAL A 328 11.20 -4.00 -20.99
C VAL A 328 11.25 -2.49 -21.22
N VAL A 329 11.57 -1.72 -20.19
CA VAL A 329 11.76 -0.26 -20.30
C VAL A 329 13.26 0.03 -20.41
N LEU A 330 13.66 0.72 -21.47
CA LEU A 330 15.07 0.94 -21.85
C LEU A 330 15.46 2.42 -21.90
N THR A 331 14.62 3.32 -21.36
CA THR A 331 14.87 4.76 -21.41
C THR A 331 16.24 5.12 -20.81
N ARG A 332 17.08 5.85 -21.56
CA ARG A 332 18.44 6.26 -21.13
C ARG A 332 19.38 5.09 -20.77
N THR A 333 19.26 3.95 -21.45
CA THR A 333 20.25 2.87 -21.41
C THR A 333 21.35 3.08 -22.47
N ALA A 334 22.40 2.24 -22.43
CA ALA A 334 23.45 2.20 -23.46
C ALA A 334 23.18 1.14 -24.55
N VAL A 335 21.96 0.59 -24.59
CA VAL A 335 21.50 -0.36 -25.63
C VAL A 335 21.25 0.42 -26.92
N ASP A 336 22.03 0.15 -27.96
CA ASP A 336 21.89 0.80 -29.27
C ASP A 336 20.72 0.26 -30.09
N GLU A 337 20.41 0.92 -31.22
CA GLU A 337 19.28 0.52 -32.07
C GLU A 337 19.49 -0.82 -32.78
N ALA A 338 20.74 -1.23 -33.03
CA ALA A 338 21.01 -2.51 -33.66
C ALA A 338 20.66 -3.66 -32.71
N GLU A 339 21.05 -3.54 -31.43
CA GLU A 339 20.71 -4.49 -30.38
C GLU A 339 19.19 -4.53 -30.12
N ARG A 340 18.53 -3.37 -30.10
CA ARG A 340 17.07 -3.28 -29.95
C ARG A 340 16.34 -4.01 -31.08
N GLU A 341 16.79 -3.82 -32.33
CA GLU A 341 16.19 -4.48 -33.49
C GLU A 341 16.44 -5.99 -33.50
N GLN A 342 17.67 -6.42 -33.17
CA GLN A 342 17.99 -7.84 -32.96
C GLN A 342 17.07 -8.47 -31.91
N PHE A 343 16.85 -7.76 -30.79
CA PHE A 343 15.95 -8.23 -29.75
C PHE A 343 14.49 -8.30 -30.23
N ARG A 344 13.98 -7.29 -30.95
CA ARG A 344 12.62 -7.31 -31.52
C ARG A 344 12.42 -8.46 -32.51
N GLN A 345 13.44 -8.81 -33.30
CA GLN A 345 13.39 -9.95 -34.21
C GLN A 345 13.36 -11.27 -33.46
N ALA A 346 14.13 -11.39 -32.38
CA ALA A 346 14.15 -12.59 -31.55
C ALA A 346 12.88 -12.75 -30.70
N ARG A 347 12.29 -11.64 -30.23
CA ARG A 347 11.19 -11.58 -29.25
C ARG A 347 10.13 -10.53 -29.63
N PRO A 348 9.43 -10.69 -30.78
CA PRO A 348 8.48 -9.68 -31.29
C PRO A 348 7.26 -9.45 -30.39
N GLU A 349 6.97 -10.36 -29.48
CA GLU A 349 5.88 -10.25 -28.50
C GLU A 349 6.22 -9.40 -27.28
N VAL A 350 7.51 -9.07 -27.07
CA VAL A 350 7.97 -8.26 -25.95
C VAL A 350 7.96 -6.79 -26.34
N GLU A 351 7.22 -5.98 -25.58
CA GLU A 351 7.18 -4.53 -25.76
C GLU A 351 8.49 -3.90 -25.24
N LEU A 352 9.24 -3.25 -26.13
CA LEU A 352 10.34 -2.36 -25.75
C LEU A 352 9.80 -0.94 -25.65
N ASP A 353 9.80 -0.37 -24.44
CA ASP A 353 9.35 1.00 -24.19
C ASP A 353 10.54 1.95 -23.94
N ASP A 354 10.49 3.11 -24.59
CA ASP A 354 11.46 4.20 -24.46
C ASP A 354 10.93 5.41 -23.70
N HIS A 355 9.65 5.40 -23.32
CA HIS A 355 9.05 6.46 -22.56
C HIS A 355 9.14 6.17 -21.07
N THR A 356 9.67 7.14 -20.31
CA THR A 356 9.38 7.26 -18.89
C THR A 356 7.90 7.61 -18.74
N THR A 357 7.02 6.63 -18.89
CA THR A 357 5.75 6.73 -18.19
C THR A 357 6.13 6.77 -16.71
N HIS A 358 5.75 7.85 -16.02
CA HIS A 358 5.81 7.90 -14.56
C HIS A 358 4.97 6.74 -14.07
N PHE A 359 5.61 5.59 -13.88
CA PHE A 359 4.90 4.43 -13.42
C PHE A 359 4.53 4.67 -11.98
N ALA A 360 3.23 4.52 -11.76
CA ALA A 360 2.66 4.23 -10.47
C ALA A 360 3.57 3.30 -9.69
N SER A 361 3.86 3.66 -8.43
CA SER A 361 4.57 2.78 -7.49
C SER A 361 4.00 1.36 -7.60
N PRO A 362 4.82 0.30 -7.43
CA PRO A 362 4.34 -1.08 -7.36
C PRO A 362 3.27 -1.35 -6.28
N PHE A 363 3.02 -0.36 -5.40
CA PHE A 363 1.87 -0.29 -4.50
C PHE A 363 0.53 0.04 -5.17
N GLY A 364 0.54 0.27 -6.49
CA GLY A 364 -0.46 1.11 -7.11
C GLY A 364 -0.21 2.54 -6.64
N THR A 365 -0.22 3.49 -7.56
CA THR A 365 -0.58 4.82 -7.13
C THR A 365 -2.02 4.75 -6.64
N VAL A 366 -2.29 5.40 -5.53
CA VAL A 366 -3.62 5.97 -5.31
C VAL A 366 -3.78 7.11 -6.32
N ASP A 367 -3.63 6.87 -7.63
CA ASP A 367 -3.77 7.87 -8.71
C ASP A 367 -5.24 8.21 -8.99
N GLY A 368 -6.12 7.83 -8.05
CA GLY A 368 -7.42 8.48 -7.87
C GLY A 368 -7.39 9.64 -6.87
N LEU A 369 -6.28 9.87 -6.15
CA LEU A 369 -6.14 10.91 -5.13
C LEU A 369 -4.83 11.71 -5.23
N PHE A 370 -3.84 11.29 -6.02
CA PHE A 370 -2.64 12.08 -6.33
C PHE A 370 -2.81 12.85 -7.65
N ILE A 371 -3.42 14.03 -7.58
CA ILE A 371 -3.17 15.05 -8.61
C ILE A 371 -1.70 15.44 -8.46
N SER A 372 -0.88 15.09 -9.45
CA SER A 372 0.51 15.53 -9.57
C SER A 372 0.59 17.04 -9.32
N PRO A 373 1.61 17.55 -8.60
CA PRO A 373 1.90 18.97 -8.67
C PRO A 373 2.34 19.26 -10.11
N GLY A 374 1.43 19.84 -10.89
CA GLY A 374 1.79 20.51 -12.13
C GLY A 374 2.87 21.55 -11.84
N ARG A 375 3.84 21.61 -12.76
CA ARG A 375 5.01 22.50 -12.75
C ARG A 375 4.77 23.91 -12.25
#